data_AF-A0A7X6UM51-F1
#
_entry.id   AF-A0A7X6UM51-F1
#
_cell.length_a   1.000
_cell.length_b   1.000
_cell.length_c   1.000
_cell.angle_alpha   90.00
_cell.angle_beta   90.00
_cell.angle_gamma   90.00
#
_symmetry.space_group_name_H-M   'P 1'
#
loop_
_entity.id
_entity.type
_entity.pdbx_description
1 polymer ?
#
loop_
_entity_poly.entity_id
_entity_poly.type
_entity_poly.pdbx_seq_one_letter_code
_entity_poly.pdbx_strand_id
1 'polypeptide(L)'
;MHEIRKDVIRDNWVITATEFVLKPRDFPVKKNAAEDNSPEPGYNPHCPFCEGNEAMTTDEILAFRQEGTQPNTPGWTVRTILNKFSALDLKVQRLNVKNQLEKSI
;
A
#
# COMPACT_ATOMS: atom_id res chain seq x y z
N MET A 1 -20.02 31.63 4.98
CA MET A 1 -21.31 31.09 4.52
C MET A 1 -21.37 29.65 4.99
N HIS A 2 -22.42 29.32 5.74
CA HIS A 2 -22.69 27.95 6.19
C HIS A 2 -23.69 27.29 5.26
N GLU A 3 -23.41 26.05 4.86
CA GLU A 3 -24.31 25.27 4.00
C GLU A 3 -24.31 23.79 4.40
N ILE A 4 -25.40 23.11 4.06
CA ILE A 4 -25.56 21.67 4.23
C ILE A 4 -25.60 21.06 2.83
N ARG A 5 -24.74 20.06 2.59
CA ARG A 5 -24.62 19.36 1.30
C ARG A 5 -24.93 17.88 1.47
N LYS A 6 -25.62 17.29 0.50
CA LYS A 6 -25.86 15.84 0.47
C LYS A 6 -24.72 15.13 -0.26
N ASP A 7 -24.07 14.17 0.39
CA ASP A 7 -23.22 13.17 -0.26
C ASP A 7 -24.13 12.06 -0.80
N VAL A 8 -24.31 12.02 -2.12
CA VAL A 8 -25.15 11.04 -2.81
C VAL A 8 -24.54 9.64 -2.86
N ILE A 9 -23.22 9.50 -2.67
CA ILE A 9 -22.52 8.21 -2.70
C ILE A 9 -22.71 7.48 -1.37
N ARG A 10 -22.61 8.22 -0.25
CA ARG A 10 -22.73 7.68 1.11
C ARG A 10 -24.11 7.86 1.74
N ASP A 11 -25.02 8.50 1.03
CA ASP A 11 -26.35 8.91 1.51
C ASP A 11 -26.32 9.71 2.84
N ASN A 12 -25.29 10.52 3.05
CA ASN A 12 -25.10 11.31 4.27
C ASN A 12 -25.17 12.81 4.01
N TRP A 13 -25.47 13.59 5.05
CA TRP A 13 -25.43 15.05 5.00
C TRP A 13 -24.13 15.57 5.61
N VAL A 14 -23.52 16.54 4.94
CA VAL A 14 -22.25 17.17 5.33
C VAL A 14 -22.48 18.65 5.61
N ILE A 15 -22.04 19.10 6.77
CA ILE A 15 -22.06 20.51 7.16
C ILE A 15 -20.76 21.16 6.68
N THR A 16 -20.87 22.26 5.94
CA THR A 16 -19.72 23.07 5.51
C THR A 16 -19.78 24.43 6.20
N ALA A 17 -18.77 24.73 7.02
CA ALA A 17 -18.72 25.94 7.83
C ALA A 17 -17.34 26.60 7.75
N THR A 18 -17.03 27.25 6.62
CA THR A 18 -15.69 27.77 6.31
C THR A 18 -15.16 28.86 7.25
N GLU A 19 -16.02 29.50 8.04
CA GLU A 19 -15.67 30.60 8.95
C GLU A 19 -15.12 30.19 10.32
N PHE A 20 -15.31 28.93 10.73
CA PHE A 20 -14.79 28.40 12.01
C PHE A 20 -13.64 27.40 11.83
N VAL A 21 -13.12 27.27 10.61
CA VAL A 21 -12.18 26.20 10.23
C VAL A 21 -10.83 26.82 9.89
N LEU A 22 -9.76 26.06 10.17
CA LEU A 22 -8.41 26.39 9.72
C LEU A 22 -8.40 26.62 8.20
N LYS A 23 -7.60 27.59 7.74
CA LYS A 23 -7.40 27.75 6.29
C LYS A 23 -6.86 26.42 5.74
N PRO A 24 -7.14 26.06 4.49
CA PRO A 24 -6.66 24.81 3.88
C PRO A 24 -5.15 24.55 4.07
N ARG A 25 -4.33 25.61 4.09
CA ARG A 25 -2.88 25.53 4.32
C ARG A 25 -2.45 25.39 5.78
N ASP A 26 -3.32 25.75 6.71
CA ASP A 26 -3.03 25.79 8.16
C ASP A 26 -3.52 24.52 8.86
N PHE A 27 -4.09 23.56 8.12
CA PHE A 27 -4.40 22.25 8.67
C PHE A 27 -3.11 21.61 9.18
N PRO A 28 -3.11 21.08 10.43
CA PRO A 28 -1.97 20.35 10.95
C PRO A 28 -1.82 19.06 10.15
N VAL A 29 -1.06 19.12 9.08
CA VAL A 29 -0.50 17.93 8.48
C VAL A 29 0.42 17.38 9.55
N LYS A 30 0.05 16.25 10.16
CA LYS A 30 1.03 15.43 10.86
C LYS A 30 2.10 15.11 9.83
N LYS A 31 3.17 15.91 9.80
CA LYS A 31 4.42 15.47 9.24
C LYS A 31 4.75 14.28 10.12
N ASN A 32 4.44 13.08 9.62
CA ASN A 32 4.97 11.88 10.23
C ASN A 32 6.45 12.20 10.43
N ALA A 33 6.92 12.09 11.66
CA ALA A 33 8.33 12.19 11.97
C ALA A 33 9.00 11.03 11.21
N ALA A 34 9.26 11.23 9.92
CA ALA A 34 10.43 10.69 9.28
C ALA A 34 11.56 11.46 9.96
N GLU A 35 11.88 10.98 11.16
CA GLU A 35 13.02 11.44 11.93
C GLU A 35 14.23 11.43 11.02
N ASP A 36 15.06 12.46 11.15
CA ASP A 36 16.31 12.73 10.46
C ASP A 36 17.40 11.62 10.64
N ASN A 37 16.99 10.40 11.03
CA ASN A 37 17.78 9.20 11.21
C ASN A 37 17.32 8.04 10.28
N SER A 38 16.68 8.33 9.15
CA SER A 38 16.39 7.28 8.18
C SER A 38 17.70 6.66 7.67
N PRO A 39 17.93 5.35 7.83
CA PRO A 39 19.01 4.64 7.17
C PRO A 39 18.96 4.91 5.66
N GLU A 40 20.09 4.79 4.95
CA GLU A 40 20.21 5.08 3.52
C GLU A 40 18.98 4.65 2.69
N PRO A 41 18.58 5.46 1.69
CA PRO A 41 17.40 5.18 0.90
C PRO A 41 17.52 3.79 0.26
N GLY A 42 16.72 2.84 0.75
CA GLY A 42 16.63 1.48 0.20
C GLY A 42 16.71 0.37 1.25
N TYR A 43 17.41 0.57 2.37
CA TYR A 43 17.60 -0.50 3.36
C TYR A 43 17.48 -0.01 4.81
N ASN A 44 16.48 -0.51 5.51
CA ASN A 44 16.34 -0.39 6.96
C ASN A 44 16.16 -1.80 7.55
N PRO A 45 17.06 -2.28 8.43
CA PRO A 45 17.01 -3.65 8.97
C PRO A 45 15.76 -3.95 9.79
N HIS A 46 15.04 -2.91 10.26
CA HIS A 46 13.81 -3.06 11.02
C HIS A 46 12.54 -2.86 10.19
N CYS A 47 12.68 -2.59 8.90
CA CYS A 47 11.58 -2.40 7.95
C CYS A 47 11.35 -3.69 7.17
N PRO A 48 10.26 -4.45 7.42
CA PRO A 48 9.98 -5.70 6.70
C PRO A 48 9.71 -5.48 5.21
N PHE A 49 9.27 -4.29 4.81
CA PHE A 49 8.92 -3.98 3.42
C PHE A 49 10.08 -3.39 2.62
N CYS A 50 11.22 -3.16 3.27
CA CYS A 50 12.40 -2.68 2.60
C CYS A 50 13.09 -3.84 1.87
N GLU A 51 13.74 -3.53 0.76
CA GLU A 51 14.43 -4.51 -0.06
C GLU A 51 15.55 -5.21 0.73
N GLY A 52 15.73 -6.51 0.54
CA GLY A 52 16.66 -7.34 1.32
C GLY A 52 16.06 -7.97 2.58
N ASN A 53 14.89 -7.49 3.04
CA ASN A 53 14.16 -8.05 4.18
C ASN A 53 12.95 -8.89 3.77
N GLU A 54 12.95 -9.45 2.56
CA GLU A 54 11.81 -10.20 2.03
C GLU A 54 11.44 -11.40 2.89
N ALA A 55 12.42 -12.01 3.58
CA ALA A 55 12.21 -13.11 4.52
C ALA A 55 11.38 -12.73 5.77
N MET A 56 11.23 -11.43 6.07
CA MET A 56 10.38 -10.94 7.16
C MET A 56 8.91 -10.80 6.74
N THR A 57 8.63 -10.89 5.44
CA THR A 57 7.29 -10.83 4.86
C THR A 57 6.73 -12.22 4.56
N THR A 58 5.45 -12.29 4.23
CA THR A 58 4.89 -13.51 3.63
C THR A 58 5.43 -13.67 2.20
N ASP A 59 5.33 -14.89 1.66
CA ASP A 59 5.70 -15.15 0.28
C ASP A 59 4.94 -14.22 -0.67
N GLU A 60 5.65 -13.73 -1.68
CA GLU A 60 5.03 -12.94 -2.73
C GLU A 60 4.04 -13.77 -3.57
N ILE A 61 2.92 -13.14 -3.88
CA ILE A 61 1.91 -13.65 -4.83
C ILE A 61 2.29 -13.24 -6.25
N LEU A 62 2.78 -12.00 -6.39
CA LEU A 62 3.17 -11.38 -7.65
C LEU A 62 4.25 -10.33 -7.37
N ALA A 63 5.21 -10.18 -8.28
CA ALA A 63 6.21 -9.14 -8.22
C ALA A 63 6.53 -8.61 -9.62
N PHE A 64 6.62 -7.29 -9.75
CA PHE A 64 7.21 -6.63 -10.90
C PHE A 64 8.69 -6.42 -10.60
N ARG A 65 9.55 -7.02 -11.41
CA ARG A 65 10.98 -7.19 -11.13
C ARG A 65 11.80 -7.13 -12.40
N GLN A 66 13.08 -6.84 -12.27
CA GLN A 66 14.03 -6.92 -13.37
C GLN A 66 14.22 -8.40 -13.79
N GLU A 67 14.39 -8.63 -15.09
CA GLU A 67 14.67 -9.96 -15.63
C GLU A 67 15.94 -10.56 -15.01
N GLY A 68 15.90 -11.87 -14.69
CA GLY A 68 17.01 -12.58 -14.06
C GLY A 68 17.05 -12.52 -12.52
N THR A 69 16.15 -11.79 -11.87
CA THR A 69 16.04 -11.74 -10.40
C THR A 69 15.12 -12.85 -9.87
N GLN A 70 15.32 -13.27 -8.62
CA GLN A 70 14.62 -14.43 -8.04
C GLN A 70 13.42 -14.02 -7.16
N PRO A 71 12.35 -14.83 -7.12
CA PRO A 71 11.22 -14.59 -6.21
C PRO A 71 11.66 -14.44 -4.76
N ASN A 72 11.02 -13.54 -4.01
CA ASN A 72 11.37 -13.24 -2.61
C ASN A 72 12.84 -12.83 -2.38
N THR A 73 13.47 -12.23 -3.38
CA THR A 73 14.80 -11.59 -3.26
C THR A 73 14.73 -10.15 -3.79
N PRO A 74 15.76 -9.33 -3.51
CA PRO A 74 15.94 -8.03 -4.15
C PRO A 74 15.86 -8.06 -5.68
N GLY A 75 15.61 -6.89 -6.28
CA GLY A 75 15.50 -6.64 -7.71
C GLY A 75 14.08 -6.32 -8.18
N TRP A 76 13.18 -5.98 -7.27
CA TRP A 76 11.77 -5.71 -7.54
C TRP A 76 11.45 -4.22 -7.47
N THR A 77 10.53 -3.76 -8.32
CA THR A 77 9.98 -2.39 -8.24
C THR A 77 8.74 -2.37 -7.35
N VAL A 78 7.91 -3.43 -7.42
CA VAL A 78 6.70 -3.59 -6.59
C VAL A 78 6.47 -5.07 -6.28
N ARG A 79 6.14 -5.39 -5.02
CA ARG A 79 5.73 -6.73 -4.57
C ARG A 79 4.31 -6.73 -4.01
N THR A 80 3.55 -7.76 -4.35
CA THR A 80 2.27 -8.08 -3.72
C THR A 80 2.46 -9.28 -2.81
N ILE A 81 2.26 -9.09 -1.52
CA ILE A 81 2.39 -10.10 -0.47
C ILE A 81 1.07 -10.22 0.31
N LEU A 82 0.89 -11.33 1.03
CA LEU A 82 -0.26 -11.46 1.93
C LEU A 82 -0.06 -10.62 3.19
N ASN A 83 -1.13 -9.94 3.62
CA ASN A 83 -1.12 -9.30 4.93
C ASN A 83 -1.05 -10.39 6.02
N LYS A 84 0.05 -10.41 6.78
CA LYS A 84 0.28 -11.34 7.90
C LYS A 84 -0.78 -11.20 9.01
N PHE A 85 -1.30 -9.99 9.19
CA PHE A 85 -2.34 -9.67 10.17
C PHE A 85 -3.64 -9.32 9.43
N SER A 86 -4.04 -10.18 8.50
CA SER A 86 -5.25 -9.97 7.71
C SER A 86 -6.48 -9.88 8.62
N ALA A 87 -7.35 -8.91 8.34
CA ALA A 87 -8.65 -8.80 9.02
C ALA A 87 -9.64 -9.90 8.58
N LEU A 88 -9.37 -10.55 7.44
CA LEU A 88 -10.23 -11.55 6.82
C LEU A 88 -9.43 -12.79 6.41
N ASP A 89 -10.05 -13.96 6.52
CA ASP A 89 -9.45 -15.21 6.03
C ASP A 89 -9.51 -15.29 4.51
N LEU A 90 -8.35 -15.40 3.88
CA LEU A 90 -8.23 -15.61 2.44
C LEU A 90 -8.00 -17.09 2.15
N LYS A 91 -8.94 -17.72 1.43
CA LYS A 91 -8.69 -19.01 0.78
C LYS A 91 -7.90 -18.77 -0.51
N VAL A 92 -6.58 -18.65 -0.40
CA VAL A 92 -5.72 -18.43 -1.57
C VAL A 92 -5.57 -19.74 -2.34
N GLN A 93 -6.31 -19.90 -3.44
CA GLN A 93 -5.94 -20.87 -4.46
C GLN A 93 -4.78 -20.29 -5.27
N ARG A 94 -3.63 -20.98 -5.28
CA ARG A 94 -2.50 -20.62 -6.15
C ARG A 94 -2.98 -20.67 -7.61
N LEU A 95 -3.18 -19.50 -8.22
CA LEU A 95 -3.38 -19.41 -9.67
C LEU A 95 -2.04 -19.70 -10.33
N ASN A 96 -1.94 -20.87 -10.97
CA ASN A 96 -0.77 -21.26 -11.74
C ASN A 96 -0.82 -20.52 -13.08
N VAL A 97 -0.25 -19.31 -13.14
CA VAL A 97 -0.34 -18.38 -14.29
C VAL A 97 0.25 -18.98 -15.58
N LYS A 98 1.03 -20.06 -15.52
CA LYS A 98 1.61 -20.72 -16.70
C LYS A 98 0.60 -21.41 -17.63
N ASN A 99 -0.65 -21.68 -17.20
CA ASN A 99 -1.60 -22.51 -17.98
C ASN A 99 -2.74 -21.74 -18.69
N GLN A 100 -2.76 -20.40 -18.67
CA GLN A 100 -3.85 -19.64 -19.31
C GLN A 100 -3.53 -19.01 -20.68
N LEU A 101 -2.28 -19.03 -21.14
CA LEU A 101 -1.93 -18.53 -22.49
C LEU A 101 -2.02 -19.61 -23.58
N GLU A 102 -2.13 -20.90 -23.24
CA GLU A 102 -2.21 -22.00 -24.24
C GLU A 102 -3.65 -22.39 -24.63
N LYS A 103 -4.68 -21.73 -24.10
CA LYS A 103 -6.10 -22.04 -24.41
C LYS A 103 -6.78 -21.02 -25.33
N SER A 104 -6.01 -20.23 -26.08
CA SER A 104 -6.53 -19.27 -27.06
C SER A 104 -5.81 -19.35 -28.42
N ILE A 105 -5.53 -20.57 -28.87
CA ILE A 105 -5.25 -20.89 -30.29
C ILE A 105 -6.13 -22.09 -30.67
#